data_AF-L1QDU7-F1
#
_entry.id   AF-L1QDU7-F1
#
_cell.length_a   1.000
_cell.length_b   1.000
_cell.length_c   1.000
_cell.angle_alpha   90.00
_cell.angle_beta   90.00
_cell.angle_gamma   90.00
#
_symmetry.space_group_name_H-M   'P 1'
#
loop_
_entity.id
_entity.type
_entity.pdbx_description
1 polymer ?
#
loop_
_entity_poly.entity_id
_entity_poly.type
_entity_poly.pdbx_seq_one_letter_code
_entity_poly.pdbx_strand_id
1 'polypeptide(L)' 'MNKSSLKRKIILQKITLNLLLKFLSPRNSIVISLSQILDKHISNYQKLIYKRYKKRHKKKVHLSKSKAA' A
#
# COMPACT_ATOMS: atom_id res chain seq x y z
N MET A 1 -10.40 -0.89 6.03
CA MET A 1 -9.71 -2.13 5.61
C MET A 1 -8.48 -2.34 6.49
N ASN A 2 -8.30 -3.52 7.07
CA ASN A 2 -7.17 -3.81 7.97
C ASN A 2 -5.83 -3.82 7.19
N LYS A 3 -4.72 -3.41 7.80
CA LYS A 3 -3.40 -3.34 7.15
C LYS A 3 -2.93 -4.73 6.68
N SER A 4 -3.23 -5.76 7.46
CA SER A 4 -2.94 -7.17 7.15
C SER A 4 -3.70 -7.67 5.92
N SER A 5 -5.00 -7.38 5.83
CA SER A 5 -5.82 -7.79 4.68
C SER A 5 -5.41 -7.06 3.40
N LEU A 6 -5.01 -5.79 3.51
CA LEU A 6 -4.52 -5.01 2.37
C LEU A 6 -3.16 -5.53 1.87
N LYS A 7 -2.25 -5.90 2.78
CA LYS A 7 -0.97 -6.56 2.42
C LYS A 7 -1.21 -7.90 1.72
N ARG A 8 -2.13 -8.73 2.23
CA ARG A 8 -2.47 -10.02 1.62
C ARG A 8 -3.04 -9.85 0.21
N LYS A 9 -3.92 -8.86 0.00
CA LYS A 9 -4.45 -8.52 -1.33
C LYS A 9 -3.34 -8.13 -2.32
N ILE A 10 -2.39 -7.30 -1.90
CA ILE A 10 -1.23 -6.91 -2.73
C ILE A 10 -0.40 -8.14 -3.12
N ILE A 11 -0.13 -9.05 -2.17
CA ILE A 11 0.65 -10.26 -2.44
C ILE A 11 -0.08 -11.16 -3.45
N LEU A 12 -1.36 -11.42 -3.24
CA LEU A 12 -2.16 -12.24 -4.16
C LEU A 12 -2.19 -11.62 -5.56
N GLN A 13 -2.43 -10.30 -5.67
CA GLN A 13 -2.44 -9.62 -6.96
C GLN A 13 -1.10 -9.64 -7.67
N LYS A 14 0.02 -9.54 -6.94
CA LYS A 14 1.36 -9.73 -7.52
C LYS A 14 1.54 -11.13 -8.10
N ILE A 15 1.12 -12.16 -7.35
CA ILE A 15 1.21 -13.55 -7.81
C ILE A 15 0.35 -13.76 -9.04
N THR A 16 -0.91 -13.28 -9.01
CA THR A 16 -1.83 -13.37 -10.14
C THR A 16 -1.30 -12.65 -11.38
N LEU A 17 -0.78 -11.43 -11.22
CA LEU A 17 -0.22 -10.66 -12.34
C LEU A 17 1.01 -11.36 -12.94
N ASN A 18 1.93 -11.86 -12.10
CA ASN A 18 3.09 -12.63 -12.56
C ASN A 18 2.70 -13.92 -13.26
N LEU A 19 1.63 -14.58 -12.80
CA LEU A 19 1.11 -15.78 -13.45
C LEU A 19 0.50 -15.43 -14.81
N LEU A 20 -0.31 -14.37 -14.89
CA LEU A 20 -0.92 -13.92 -16.14
C LEU A 20 0.12 -13.47 -17.17
N LEU A 21 1.21 -12.81 -16.75
CA LEU A 21 2.29 -12.40 -17.64
C LEU A 21 3.06 -13.56 -18.28
N LYS A 22 2.93 -14.79 -17.76
CA LYS A 22 3.48 -15.99 -18.41
C LYS A 22 2.67 -16.40 -19.65
N PHE A 23 1.39 -16.02 -19.71
CA PHE A 23 0.45 -16.48 -20.72
C PHE A 23 -0.11 -15.35 -21.59
N LEU A 24 -0.14 -14.13 -21.07
CA LEU A 24 -0.72 -12.95 -21.71
C LEU A 24 0.36 -11.89 -21.96
N SER A 25 0.22 -11.21 -23.10
CA SER A 25 1.04 -10.04 -23.40
C SER A 25 0.84 -8.93 -22.34
N PRO A 26 1.89 -8.19 -21.96
CA PRO A 26 1.76 -7.03 -21.07
C PRO A 26 0.80 -5.95 -21.58
N ARG A 27 0.54 -5.91 -22.89
CA ARG A 27 -0.43 -4.98 -23.51
C ARG A 27 -1.88 -5.45 -23.41
N ASN A 28 -2.12 -6.65 -22.89
CA ASN A 28 -3.48 -7.17 -22.71
C ASN A 28 -4.23 -6.30 -21.69
N SER A 29 -5.47 -5.91 -22.00
CA SER A 29 -6.30 -5.03 -21.17
C SER A 29 -6.54 -5.59 -19.76
N ILE A 30 -6.61 -6.92 -19.61
CA ILE A 30 -6.74 -7.59 -18.31
C ILE A 30 -5.47 -7.36 -17.48
N VAL A 31 -4.30 -7.53 -18.08
CA VAL A 31 -3.00 -7.31 -17.40
C VAL A 31 -2.84 -5.85 -16.99
N ILE A 32 -3.22 -4.92 -17.86
CA ILE A 32 -3.19 -3.47 -17.57
C ILE A 32 -4.14 -3.09 -16.43
N SER A 33 -5.38 -3.59 -16.45
CA SER A 33 -6.33 -3.29 -15.38
C SER A 33 -5.87 -3.86 -14.03
N LEU A 34 -5.32 -5.07 -14.02
CA LEU A 34 -4.77 -5.69 -12.82
C LEU A 34 -3.54 -4.95 -12.28
N SER A 35 -2.66 -4.46 -13.15
CA SER A 35 -1.51 -3.65 -12.72
C SER A 35 -1.95 -2.32 -12.10
N GLN A 36 -2.91 -1.62 -12.71
CA GLN A 36 -3.49 -0.38 -12.15
C GLN A 36 -4.16 -0.61 -10.79
N ILE A 37 -4.89 -1.71 -10.62
CA ILE A 37 -5.50 -2.07 -9.33
C ILE A 37 -4.43 -2.36 -8.29
N LEU A 38 -3.37 -3.08 -8.66
CA LEU A 38 -2.25 -3.39 -7.77
C LEU A 38 -1.57 -2.10 -7.29
N ASP A 39 -1.30 -1.16 -8.20
CA ASP A 39 -0.72 0.15 -7.86
C ASP A 39 -1.61 0.95 -6.91
N LYS A 40 -2.93 0.95 -7.13
CA LYS A 40 -3.89 1.59 -6.23
C LYS A 40 -3.82 1.00 -4.81
N HIS A 41 -3.71 -0.33 -4.69
CA HIS A 41 -3.57 -0.97 -3.38
C HIS A 41 -2.24 -0.65 -2.72
N ILE A 42 -1.13 -0.64 -3.46
CA ILE A 42 0.19 -0.26 -2.93
C ILE A 42 0.19 1.19 -2.43
N SER A 43 -0.34 2.12 -3.22
CA SER A 43 -0.47 3.54 -2.83
C SER A 43 -1.30 3.69 -1.55
N ASN A 44 -2.42 2.97 -1.44
CA ASN A 44 -3.24 2.97 -0.23
C ASN A 44 -2.50 2.41 0.99
N TYR A 45 -1.73 1.33 0.81
CA TYR A 45 -0.88 0.77 1.87
C TYR A 45 0.15 1.78 2.38
N GLN A 46 0.85 2.45 1.45
CA GLN A 46 1.84 3.47 1.77
C GLN A 46 1.21 4.66 2.49
N LYS A 47 0.06 5.15 2.01
CA LYS A 47 -0.71 6.22 2.68
C LYS A 47 -1.05 5.86 4.13
N LEU A 48 -1.43 4.60 4.41
CA LEU A 48 -1.70 4.14 5.78
C LEU A 48 -0.44 4.14 6.65
N ILE A 49 0.70 3.72 6.11
CA ILE A 49 2.00 3.77 6.82
C ILE A 49 2.34 5.23 7.14
N TYR A 50 2.26 6.11 6.15
CA TYR A 50 2.56 7.53 6.31
C TYR A 50 1.64 8.20 7.33
N LYS A 51 0.33 7.93 7.28
CA LYS A 51 -0.63 8.44 8.29
C LYS A 51 -0.24 8.01 9.71
N ARG A 52 0.19 6.77 9.91
CA ARG A 52 0.66 6.27 11.23
C ARG A 52 1.94 6.97 11.66
N TYR A 53 2.91 7.12 10.77
CA TYR A 53 4.14 7.86 11.03
C TYR A 53 3.84 9.30 11.46
N LYS A 54 3.03 10.03 10.67
CA LYS A 54 2.66 11.42 10.94
C LYS A 54 1.97 11.58 12.31
N LYS A 55 1.08 10.66 12.68
CA LYS A 55 0.44 10.66 14.02
C LYS A 55 1.47 10.46 15.15
N ARG A 56 2.38 9.50 15.01
CA ARG A 56 3.44 9.26 16.01
C ARG A 56 4.39 10.45 16.14
N HIS A 57 4.78 11.06 15.02
CA HIS A 57 5.66 12.23 15.01
C HIS A 57 5.00 13.43 15.71
N LYS A 58 3.74 13.73 15.40
CA LYS A 58 2.98 14.78 16.09
C LYS A 58 2.88 14.54 17.60
N LYS A 59 2.61 13.30 18.04
CA LYS A 59 2.58 12.96 19.47
C LYS A 59 3.93 13.17 20.16
N LYS A 60 5.04 12.79 19.52
CA LYS A 60 6.40 13.03 20.04
C LYS A 60 6.70 14.52 20.21
N VAL A 61 6.39 15.33 19.19
CA VAL A 61 6.59 16.79 19.21
C VAL A 61 5.76 17.46 20.31
N HIS A 62 4.52 17.00 20.53
CA HIS A 62 3.70 17.53 21.62
C HIS A 62 4.28 17.17 22.99
N LEU A 63 4.72 15.92 23.17
CA LEU A 63 5.28 15.45 24.44
C LEU A 63 6.61 16.15 24.79
N SER A 64 7.45 16.46 23.80
CA SER A 64 8.67 17.24 24.04
C SER A 64 8.38 18.69 24.43
N LYS A 65 7.34 19.31 23.85
CA LYS A 65 6.91 20.66 24.23
C LYS A 65 6.35 20.71 25.65
N SER A 66 5.53 19.73 26.06
CA SER A 66 4.98 19.67 27.43
C SER A 66 6.02 19.37 28.52
N LYS A 67 7.21 18.87 28.16
CA LYS A 67 8.32 18.63 29.10
C LYS A 67 9.27 19.83 29.25
N ALA A 68 9.15 20.82 28.37
CA ALA A 68 10.01 22.00 28.33
C ALA A 68 9.33 23.26 28.90
N ALA A 69 8.10 23.12 29.38
CA ALA A 69 7.32 24.14 30.11
C ALA A 69 7.14 23.66 31.55
#